data_AF-A0A645I4B8-F1
#
_entry.id   AF-A0A645I4B8-F1
#
_cell.length_a   1.000
_cell.length_b   1.000
_cell.length_c   1.000
_cell.angle_alpha   90.00
_cell.angle_beta   90.00
_cell.angle_gamma   90.00
#
_symmetry.space_group_name_H-M   'P 1'
#
loop_
_entity.id
_entity.type
_entity.pdbx_description
1 polymer ?
#
loop_
_entity_poly.entity_id
_entity_poly.type
_entity_poly.pdbx_seq_one_letter_code
_entity_poly.pdbx_strand_id
1 'polypeptide(L)'
;MRPYEWSVLMLADNQSWNPAIGEVYQIMIESFDNTTVPGEVTGVTRSGGDLLVRLKVSSSVEPVLNIRTCRVQLSTSIITYAVPNSAIVSKDGIMGVVVQFREGMFIVPVNIVSQDATQTYVIPLNPGHLYEGLSVQLDPQKQARQQQQ
;
A
#
# COMPACT_ATOMS: atom_id res chain seq x y z
N MET A 1 -11.76 33.65 6.91
CA MET A 1 -11.43 32.21 6.88
C MET A 1 -10.58 31.95 5.64
N ARG A 2 -9.34 31.48 5.79
CA ARG A 2 -8.53 31.01 4.66
C ARG A 2 -8.95 29.56 4.35
N PRO A 3 -9.11 29.14 3.09
CA PRO A 3 -9.44 27.76 2.78
C PRO A 3 -8.23 26.89 3.15
N TYR A 4 -8.42 25.91 4.03
CA TYR A 4 -7.42 24.89 4.37
C TYR A 4 -7.40 23.75 3.33
N GLU A 5 -7.93 23.99 2.13
CA GLU A 5 -8.05 22.99 1.08
C GLU A 5 -7.24 23.43 -0.12
N TRP A 6 -6.18 22.67 -0.39
CA TRP A 6 -5.32 22.85 -1.56
C TRP A 6 -5.66 21.80 -2.60
N SER A 7 -5.54 22.15 -3.87
CA SER A 7 -5.76 21.22 -4.98
C SER A 7 -4.50 21.10 -5.82
N VAL A 8 -4.10 19.87 -6.09
CA VAL A 8 -3.05 19.54 -7.05
C VAL A 8 -3.72 19.01 -8.31
N LEU A 9 -3.33 19.58 -9.45
CA LEU A 9 -3.71 19.08 -10.76
C LEU A 9 -2.46 18.45 -11.39
N MET A 10 -2.48 17.14 -11.60
CA MET A 10 -1.33 16.38 -12.03
C MET A 10 -1.62 15.68 -13.36
N LEU A 11 -0.71 15.86 -14.32
CA LEU A 11 -0.62 14.99 -15.49
C LEU A 11 0.26 13.80 -15.13
N ALA A 12 -0.27 12.59 -15.24
CA ALA A 12 0.44 11.37 -14.87
C ALA A 12 1.26 10.83 -16.05
N ASP A 13 2.54 10.54 -15.81
CA ASP A 13 3.41 9.89 -16.80
C ASP A 13 2.94 8.46 -17.12
N ASN A 14 2.41 7.74 -16.13
CA ASN A 14 1.87 6.41 -16.31
C ASN A 14 0.38 6.45 -16.70
N GLN A 15 0.10 6.38 -18.00
CA GLN A 15 -1.26 6.36 -18.56
C GLN A 15 -2.10 5.15 -18.11
N SER A 16 -1.45 4.04 -17.74
CA SER A 16 -2.15 2.81 -17.32
C SER A 16 -2.59 2.82 -15.85
N TRP A 17 -2.06 3.74 -15.05
CA TRP A 17 -2.45 3.90 -13.65
C TRP A 17 -3.93 4.25 -13.54
N ASN A 18 -4.66 3.58 -12.66
CA ASN A 18 -6.11 3.72 -12.51
C ASN A 18 -6.51 4.05 -11.06
N PRO A 19 -6.28 5.29 -10.60
CA PRO A 19 -6.66 5.70 -9.26
C PRO A 19 -8.18 5.76 -9.09
N ALA A 20 -8.66 5.36 -7.93
CA ALA A 20 -10.06 5.50 -7.55
C ALA A 20 -10.30 6.81 -6.77
N ILE A 21 -11.49 7.39 -6.93
CA ILE A 21 -11.92 8.55 -6.13
C ILE A 21 -11.93 8.14 -4.65
N GLY A 22 -11.36 8.99 -3.79
CA GLY A 22 -11.23 8.76 -2.35
C GLY A 22 -9.93 8.07 -1.93
N GLU A 23 -9.13 7.55 -2.87
CA GLU A 23 -7.81 7.01 -2.52
C GLU A 23 -6.86 8.12 -2.06
N VAL A 24 -6.06 7.81 -1.04
CA VAL A 24 -5.09 8.74 -0.47
C VAL A 24 -3.68 8.28 -0.82
N TYR A 25 -2.91 9.18 -1.43
CA TYR A 25 -1.51 8.96 -1.80
C TYR A 25 -0.61 9.93 -1.04
N GLN A 26 0.61 9.51 -0.75
CA GLN A 26 1.68 10.40 -0.32
C GLN A 26 2.28 11.06 -1.57
N ILE A 27 2.25 12.39 -1.62
CA ILE A 27 2.81 13.18 -2.70
C ILE A 27 4.18 13.68 -2.24
N MET A 28 5.25 13.12 -2.81
CA MET A 28 6.61 13.62 -2.61
C MET A 28 6.96 14.63 -3.69
N ILE A 29 7.37 15.83 -3.28
CA ILE A 29 7.69 16.93 -4.18
C ILE A 29 9.22 17.02 -4.33
N GLU A 30 9.74 16.78 -5.55
CA GLU A 30 11.17 16.50 -5.76
C GLU A 30 12.11 17.71 -5.53
N SER A 31 11.59 18.95 -5.57
CA SER A 31 12.43 20.17 -5.58
C SER A 31 12.55 20.88 -4.22
N PHE A 32 11.93 20.37 -3.16
CA PHE A 32 11.85 21.00 -1.84
C PHE A 32 12.11 19.96 -0.77
N ASP A 33 12.89 20.31 0.27
CA ASP A 33 13.20 19.53 1.49
C ASP A 33 12.24 18.35 1.70
N ASN A 34 12.53 17.21 1.05
CA ASN A 34 11.66 16.03 0.84
C ASN A 34 10.20 16.19 1.31
N THR A 35 9.50 17.18 0.77
CA THR A 35 8.20 17.56 1.33
C THR A 35 7.18 16.53 0.88
N THR A 36 6.63 15.81 1.85
CA THR A 36 5.62 14.79 1.63
C THR A 36 4.29 15.27 2.21
N VAL A 37 3.27 15.33 1.36
CA VAL A 37 1.91 15.71 1.78
C VAL A 37 0.89 14.66 1.34
N PRO A 38 -0.10 14.30 2.18
CA PRO A 38 -1.17 13.40 1.77
C PRO A 38 -2.13 14.11 0.80
N GLY A 39 -2.47 13.44 -0.30
CA GLY A 39 -3.45 13.90 -1.27
C GLY A 39 -4.54 12.86 -1.55
N GLU A 40 -5.79 13.27 -1.40
CA GLU A 40 -6.97 12.45 -1.71
C GLU A 40 -7.40 12.67 -3.17
N VAL A 41 -7.58 11.60 -3.93
CA VAL A 41 -8.07 11.68 -5.32
C VAL A 41 -9.52 12.14 -5.34
N THR A 42 -9.78 13.30 -5.94
CA THR A 42 -11.13 13.89 -6.08
C THR A 42 -11.64 13.87 -7.52
N GLY A 43 -10.79 13.54 -8.49
CA GLY A 43 -11.21 13.38 -9.87
C GLY A 43 -10.14 12.81 -10.77
N VAL A 44 -10.59 12.08 -11.78
CA VAL A 44 -9.75 11.45 -12.79
C VAL A 44 -10.36 11.77 -14.15
N THR A 45 -9.55 12.23 -15.10
CA THR A 45 -9.97 12.51 -16.46
C THR A 45 -8.97 11.90 -17.42
N ARG A 46 -9.48 11.11 -18.37
CA ARG A 46 -8.70 10.52 -19.44
C ARG A 46 -9.12 11.15 -20.76
N SER A 47 -8.18 11.69 -21.51
CA SER A 47 -8.46 12.30 -22.81
C SER A 47 -7.21 12.31 -23.67
N GLY A 48 -7.34 11.98 -24.95
CA GLY A 48 -6.22 12.11 -25.90
C GLY A 48 -4.98 11.26 -25.57
N GLY A 49 -5.14 10.22 -24.75
CA GLY A 49 -4.01 9.46 -24.25
C GLY A 49 -3.23 10.17 -23.14
N ASP A 50 -3.84 11.14 -22.45
CA ASP A 50 -3.38 11.76 -21.20
C ASP A 50 -4.26 11.36 -20.02
N LEU A 51 -3.64 11.28 -18.84
CA LEU A 51 -4.28 11.04 -17.55
C LEU A 51 -4.09 12.26 -16.65
N LEU A 52 -5.19 12.96 -16.39
CA LEU A 52 -5.26 14.09 -15.47
C LEU A 52 -5.88 13.64 -14.15
N VAL A 53 -5.18 13.86 -13.05
CA VAL A 53 -5.64 13.52 -11.70
C VAL A 53 -5.72 14.78 -10.84
N ARG A 54 -6.85 14.95 -10.18
CA ARG A 54 -7.07 16.03 -9.21
C ARG A 54 -6.97 15.47 -7.81
N LEU A 55 -6.04 16.00 -7.00
CA LEU A 55 -5.83 15.61 -5.62
C LEU A 55 -6.17 16.78 -4.69
N LYS A 56 -6.86 16.49 -3.59
CA LYS A 56 -7.14 17.43 -2.51
C LYS A 56 -6.12 17.20 -1.38
N VAL A 57 -5.44 18.26 -0.97
CA VAL A 57 -4.47 18.25 0.13
C VAL A 57 -5.03 19.09 1.28
N SER A 58 -5.25 18.46 2.43
CA SER A 58 -5.84 19.08 3.62
C SER A 58 -4.80 19.42 4.70
N SER A 59 -3.52 19.12 4.46
CA SER A 59 -2.42 19.49 5.35
C SER A 59 -1.88 20.89 5.04
N SER A 60 -1.04 21.43 5.93
CA SER A 60 -0.25 22.62 5.60
C SER A 60 0.63 22.33 4.39
N VAL A 61 0.68 23.30 3.47
CA VAL A 61 1.52 23.27 2.27
C VAL A 61 2.51 24.44 2.27
N GLU A 62 2.79 25.02 3.45
CA GLU A 62 3.69 26.16 3.61
C GLU A 62 5.02 26.04 2.84
N PRO A 63 5.72 24.88 2.82
CA PRO A 63 6.98 24.73 2.07
C PRO A 63 6.83 24.90 0.56
N VAL A 64 5.62 24.68 0.04
CA VAL A 64 5.30 24.68 -1.40
C VAL A 64 4.32 25.77 -1.80
N LEU A 65 3.99 26.66 -0.86
CA LEU A 65 3.23 27.87 -1.10
C LEU A 65 4.04 28.72 -2.10
N ASN A 66 3.45 29.00 -3.27
CA ASN A 66 4.04 29.70 -4.43
C ASN A 66 4.67 28.84 -5.54
N ILE A 67 4.63 27.50 -5.46
CA ILE A 67 5.01 26.66 -6.61
C ILE A 67 3.93 26.73 -7.69
N ARG A 68 4.33 27.03 -8.93
CA ARG A 68 3.43 26.99 -10.11
C ARG A 68 3.48 25.66 -10.85
N THR A 69 4.64 25.02 -10.90
CA THR A 69 4.88 23.74 -11.57
C THR A 69 5.99 22.98 -10.85
N CYS A 70 5.78 21.69 -10.58
CA CYS A 70 6.81 20.80 -10.02
C CYS A 70 6.61 19.38 -10.55
N ARG A 71 7.63 18.54 -10.37
CA ARG A 71 7.52 17.08 -10.50
C ARG A 71 7.20 16.49 -9.13
N VAL A 72 6.33 15.49 -9.14
CA VAL A 72 5.90 14.79 -7.94
C VAL A 72 5.95 13.29 -8.16
N GLN A 73 6.19 12.56 -7.08
CA GLN A 73 6.04 11.12 -7.03
C GLN A 73 4.88 10.78 -6.09
N LEU A 74 3.98 9.91 -6.54
CA LEU A 74 2.88 9.42 -5.72
C LEU A 74 3.22 8.00 -5.23
N SER A 75 3.07 7.79 -3.93
CA SER A 75 3.23 6.49 -3.31
C SER A 75 2.10 6.19 -2.33
N THR A 76 1.84 4.92 -2.10
CA THR A 76 0.95 4.47 -1.04
C THR A 76 1.79 3.82 0.06
N SER A 77 1.52 4.15 1.31
CA SER A 77 2.06 3.40 2.44
C SER A 77 1.00 2.43 2.92
N ILE A 78 1.31 1.14 2.90
CA ILE A 78 0.42 0.10 3.41
C ILE A 78 1.09 -0.58 4.59
N ILE A 79 0.36 -0.70 5.70
CA ILE A 79 0.81 -1.48 6.85
C ILE A 79 0.59 -2.96 6.51
N THR A 80 1.67 -3.73 6.52
CA THR A 80 1.67 -5.16 6.25
C THR A 80 2.21 -5.93 7.44
N TYR A 81 1.81 -7.18 7.59
CA TYR A 81 2.42 -8.12 8.53
C TYR A 81 3.50 -8.93 7.81
N ALA A 82 4.69 -9.00 8.41
CA ALA A 82 5.72 -9.91 7.94
C ALA A 82 5.49 -11.30 8.54
N VAL A 83 5.38 -12.31 7.68
CA VAL A 83 5.28 -13.72 8.08
C VAL A 83 6.39 -14.50 7.39
N PRO A 84 6.94 -15.57 8.01
CA PRO A 84 7.91 -16.41 7.33
C PRO A 84 7.35 -16.98 6.02
N ASN A 85 8.18 -17.09 4.99
CA ASN A 85 7.76 -17.66 3.69
C ASN A 85 7.14 -19.07 3.82
N SER A 86 7.63 -19.86 4.79
CA SER A 86 7.08 -21.18 5.10
C SER A 86 5.71 -21.16 5.77
N ALA A 87 5.23 -20.02 6.28
CA ALA A 87 3.92 -19.89 6.92
C ALA A 87 2.78 -19.68 5.92
N ILE A 88 3.12 -19.31 4.67
CA ILE A 88 2.13 -19.11 3.60
C ILE A 88 1.62 -20.46 3.13
N VAL A 89 0.30 -20.63 3.19
CA VAL A 89 -0.41 -21.81 2.70
C VAL A 89 -1.33 -21.45 1.54
N SER A 90 -1.50 -22.39 0.63
CA SER A 90 -2.54 -22.35 -0.41
C SER A 90 -3.40 -23.60 -0.21
N LYS A 91 -4.65 -23.42 0.18
CA LYS A 91 -5.59 -24.54 0.38
C LYS A 91 -6.92 -24.20 -0.27
N ASP A 92 -7.39 -25.06 -1.15
CA ASP A 92 -8.67 -24.90 -1.86
C ASP A 92 -8.81 -23.54 -2.58
N GLY A 93 -7.70 -23.04 -3.14
CA GLY A 93 -7.64 -21.73 -3.79
C GLY A 93 -7.53 -20.53 -2.85
N ILE A 94 -7.57 -20.75 -1.54
CA ILE A 94 -7.38 -19.70 -0.53
C ILE A 94 -5.90 -19.59 -0.20
N MET A 95 -5.33 -18.42 -0.49
CA MET A 95 -4.03 -18.01 0.02
C MET A 95 -4.17 -17.45 1.42
N GLY A 96 -3.39 -17.95 2.36
CA GLY A 96 -3.52 -17.58 3.76
C GLY A 96 -2.32 -17.94 4.60
N VAL A 97 -2.43 -17.59 5.88
CA VAL A 97 -1.54 -18.05 6.95
C VAL A 97 -2.35 -18.88 7.94
N VAL A 98 -1.79 -19.98 8.43
CA VAL A 98 -2.43 -20.75 9.49
C VAL A 98 -2.01 -20.18 10.83
N VAL A 99 -2.99 -19.75 11.62
CA VAL A 99 -2.79 -19.14 12.93
C VAL A 99 -3.35 -20.05 14.02
N GLN A 100 -2.62 -20.18 15.12
CA GLN A 100 -3.10 -20.85 16.32
C GLN A 100 -3.89 -19.88 17.21
N PHE A 101 -5.19 -20.11 17.34
CA PHE A 101 -6.06 -19.46 18.33
C PHE A 101 -6.31 -20.42 19.51
N ARG A 102 -7.06 -19.95 20.52
CA ARG A 102 -7.42 -20.80 21.69
C ARG A 102 -8.33 -21.96 21.28
N GLU A 103 -9.16 -21.74 20.27
CA GLU A 103 -10.19 -22.64 19.77
C GLU A 103 -9.64 -23.67 18.77
N GLY A 104 -8.42 -23.46 18.25
CA GLY A 104 -7.79 -24.33 17.28
C GLY A 104 -6.93 -23.58 16.25
N MET A 105 -6.55 -24.29 15.19
CA MET A 105 -5.82 -23.75 14.06
C MET A 105 -6.79 -23.30 12.95
N PHE A 106 -6.64 -22.06 12.49
CA PHE A 106 -7.49 -21.49 11.46
C PHE A 106 -6.65 -20.88 10.35
N ILE A 107 -7.12 -21.00 9.11
CA ILE A 107 -6.55 -20.27 7.98
C ILE A 107 -7.11 -18.85 7.98
N VAL A 108 -6.22 -17.87 8.04
CA VAL A 108 -6.55 -16.46 7.86
C VAL A 108 -6.22 -16.10 6.42
N PRO A 109 -7.21 -15.77 5.58
CA PRO A 109 -6.96 -15.37 4.20
C PRO A 109 -6.19 -14.06 4.13
N VAL A 110 -5.19 -13.99 3.25
CA VAL A 110 -4.34 -12.80 3.10
C VAL A 110 -4.05 -12.47 1.64
N ASN A 111 -3.85 -11.18 1.36
CA ASN A 111 -3.20 -10.71 0.13
C ASN A 111 -1.69 -10.60 0.36
N ILE A 112 -0.89 -11.12 -0.57
CA ILE A 112 0.56 -10.96 -0.58
C ILE A 112 0.89 -9.63 -1.25
N VAL A 113 1.61 -8.76 -0.56
CA VAL A 113 2.06 -7.45 -1.07
C VAL A 113 3.44 -7.57 -1.68
N SER A 114 4.35 -8.25 -0.99
CA SER A 114 5.71 -8.51 -1.44
C SER A 114 6.30 -9.73 -0.74
N GLN A 115 7.41 -10.24 -1.26
CA GLN A 115 8.14 -11.36 -0.70
C GLN A 115 9.63 -11.14 -0.89
N ASP A 116 10.40 -11.41 0.17
CA ASP A 116 11.87 -11.47 0.13
C ASP A 116 12.34 -12.93 0.36
N ALA A 117 13.65 -13.12 0.54
CA ALA A 117 14.26 -14.45 0.70
C ALA A 117 13.70 -15.24 1.91
N THR A 118 13.26 -14.55 2.97
CA THR A 118 12.88 -15.15 4.25
C THR A 118 11.43 -14.87 4.67
N GLN A 119 10.89 -13.73 4.27
CA GLN A 119 9.62 -13.20 4.73
C GLN A 119 8.69 -12.81 3.57
N THR A 120 7.39 -12.97 3.82
CA THR A 120 6.31 -12.51 2.96
C THR A 120 5.54 -11.42 3.71
N TYR A 121 5.32 -10.29 3.06
CA TYR A 121 4.55 -9.17 3.59
C TYR A 121 3.10 -9.30 3.14
N VAL A 122 2.19 -9.40 4.11
CA VAL A 122 0.79 -9.74 3.85
C VAL A 122 -0.19 -8.76 4.51
N ILE A 123 -1.38 -8.65 3.92
CA ILE A 123 -2.52 -7.90 4.47
C ILE A 123 -3.68 -8.90 4.65
N PRO A 124 -4.30 -8.99 5.85
CA PRO A 124 -5.45 -9.86 6.03
C PRO A 124 -6.64 -9.35 5.21
N LEU A 125 -7.38 -10.25 4.56
CA LEU A 125 -8.60 -9.88 3.84
C LEU A 125 -9.67 -9.33 4.79
N ASN A 126 -9.68 -9.82 6.04
CA ASN A 126 -10.58 -9.40 7.10
C ASN A 126 -9.78 -8.72 8.22
N PRO A 127 -9.97 -7.41 8.44
CA PRO A 127 -9.30 -6.69 9.53
C PRO A 127 -9.51 -7.35 10.90
N GLY A 128 -8.47 -7.36 11.74
CA GLY A 128 -8.53 -7.93 13.09
C GLY A 128 -8.31 -9.43 13.18
N HIS A 129 -8.30 -10.17 12.06
CA HIS A 129 -7.99 -11.61 12.06
C HIS A 129 -6.48 -11.91 12.02
N LEU A 130 -5.65 -10.90 11.82
CA LEU A 130 -4.20 -10.96 11.93
C LEU A 130 -3.73 -9.73 12.69
N TYR A 131 -2.85 -9.94 13.67
CA TYR A 131 -2.22 -8.90 14.47
C TYR A 131 -0.87 -9.40 15.00
N GLU A 132 -0.04 -8.47 15.46
CA GLU A 132 1.29 -8.76 15.95
C GLU A 132 1.26 -9.65 17.21
N GLY A 133 2.19 -10.60 17.31
CA GLY A 133 2.28 -11.54 18.43
C GLY A 133 1.52 -12.85 18.24
N LEU A 134 0.76 -13.00 17.16
CA LEU A 134 0.14 -14.29 16.80
C LEU A 134 1.19 -15.32 16.37
N SER A 135 0.99 -16.58 16.78
CA SER A 135 1.81 -17.71 16.33
C SER A 135 1.26 -18.27 15.03
N VAL A 136 2.10 -18.30 14.00
CA VAL A 136 1.80 -18.88 12.69
C VAL A 136 2.42 -20.27 12.56
N GLN A 137 1.69 -21.20 11.94
CA GLN A 137 2.21 -22.53 11.64
C GLN A 137 3.14 -22.47 10.43
N LEU A 138 4.29 -23.11 10.56
CA LEU A 138 5.29 -23.20 9.49
C LEU A 138 5.15 -24.55 8.78
N ASP A 139 5.23 -24.55 7.45
CA ASP A 139 5.33 -25.76 6.63
C ASP A 139 6.79 -26.26 6.60
N PRO A 140 7.09 -27.41 7.26
CA PRO A 140 8.46 -27.93 7.35
C PRO A 140 9.05 -28.28 5.99
N GLN A 141 8.22 -28.68 5.01
CA GLN A 141 8.71 -29.04 3.68
C GLN A 141 9.15 -27.81 2.88
N LYS A 142 8.53 -26.65 3.12
CA LYS A 142 8.95 -25.39 2.51
C LYS A 142 10.22 -24.83 3.15
N GLN A 143 10.40 -25.02 4.45
CA GLN A 143 11.63 -24.60 5.14
C GLN A 143 12.87 -25.33 4.61
N ALA A 144 12.77 -26.64 4.37
CA ALA A 144 13.88 -27.42 3.86
C ALA A 144 14.34 -26.99 2.44
N ARG A 145 13.42 -26.47 1.62
CA ARG A 145 13.73 -25.96 0.27
C ARG A 145 14.41 -24.59 0.28
N GLN A 146 14.20 -23.80 1.33
CA GLN A 146 14.80 -22.46 1.47
C GLN A 146 16.26 -22.51 1.95
N GLN A 147 16.69 -23.60 2.60
CA GLN A 147 18.07 -23.77 3.06
C GLN A 147 19.03 -24.32 1.98
N GLN A 148 18.51 -24.62 0.79
CA GLN A 148 19.29 -25.20 -0.34
C GLN A 148 19.54 -24.20 -1.48
N GLN A 149 19.18 -22.93 -1.29
CA GLN A 149 19.44 -21.82 -2.22
C GLN A 149 20.25 -20.75 -1.50
#